data_AF-A0AAD4L5P1-F1
#
_entry.id   AF-A0AAD4L5P1-F1
#
_cell.length_a   1.000
_cell.length_b   1.000
_cell.length_c   1.000
_cell.angle_alpha   90.00
_cell.angle_beta   90.00
_cell.angle_gamma   90.00
#
_symmetry.space_group_name_H-M   'P 1'
#
loop_
_entity.id
_entity.type
_entity.pdbx_description
1 polymer ?
#
loop_
_entity_poly.entity_id
_entity_poly.type
_entity_poly.pdbx_seq_one_letter_code
_entity_poly.pdbx_strand_id
1 'polypeptide(L)'
;MLPFEILTAIFEKVDNIQDLSHVQTASCTFCAAAMPTAFRNLSLPQLEAVDLKFYSRYRDRLDSGSGDCLSPQACILTALTASFSFRAPPNLTSLSLYNLRISNLSPLEYPPFQTVLKTLQHLQLSVTVKATDTLMWFHFWGVFCPHTILPLTQPALTELTLHSDSHVGASSGLSFAGLDFPHLCVLSLCKLVFEPSVGVKPFILRHTATLARLELIACRLPVDPWDLEPHPGPGGWDLNWDCFAAELTALVALHVDERSRLSWDSPSIVYRYVFPNPTRISYLETDALKWRIPADIAALQCFHTTVAARSEEARRVS
;
A
#
# COMPACT_ATOMS: atom_id res chain seq x y z
N MET A 1 -15.46 -26.55 -12.99
CA MET A 1 -14.33 -26.58 -12.03
C MET A 1 -13.27 -25.66 -12.57
N LEU A 2 -12.91 -24.65 -11.79
CA LEU A 2 -11.96 -23.62 -12.22
C LEU A 2 -10.54 -24.21 -12.24
N PRO A 3 -9.68 -23.82 -13.20
CA PRO A 3 -8.27 -24.22 -13.22
C PRO A 3 -7.53 -23.93 -11.90
N PHE A 4 -8.02 -22.94 -11.15
CA PHE A 4 -7.48 -22.55 -9.84
C PHE A 4 -7.66 -23.63 -8.75
N GLU A 5 -8.79 -24.34 -8.73
CA GLU A 5 -9.07 -25.39 -7.73
C GLU A 5 -8.14 -26.60 -7.94
N ILE A 6 -7.88 -26.94 -9.20
CA ILE A 6 -6.97 -28.01 -9.60
C ILE A 6 -5.53 -27.62 -9.29
N LEU A 7 -5.11 -26.39 -9.63
CA LEU A 7 -3.77 -25.91 -9.30
C LEU A 7 -3.53 -25.89 -7.79
N THR A 8 -4.52 -25.44 -7.00
CA THR A 8 -4.43 -25.42 -5.53
C THR A 8 -4.26 -26.85 -4.98
N ALA A 9 -5.05 -27.81 -5.45
CA ALA A 9 -4.94 -29.21 -5.03
C ALA A 9 -3.61 -29.87 -5.45
N ILE A 10 -3.02 -29.44 -6.57
CA ILE A 10 -1.68 -29.89 -7.01
C ILE A 10 -0.61 -29.31 -6.08
N PHE A 11 -0.68 -28.01 -5.77
CA PHE A 11 0.29 -27.35 -4.89
C PHE A 11 0.30 -27.92 -3.46
N GLU A 12 -0.84 -28.38 -2.95
CA GLU A 12 -0.93 -29.02 -1.63
C GLU A 12 -0.33 -30.43 -1.56
N LYS A 13 -0.08 -31.09 -2.70
CA LYS A 13 0.39 -32.49 -2.76
C LYS A 13 1.82 -32.68 -3.24
N VAL A 14 2.53 -31.60 -3.60
CA VAL A 14 3.90 -31.69 -4.11
C VAL A 14 4.90 -31.40 -3.00
N ASP A 15 5.48 -32.47 -2.43
CA ASP A 15 6.43 -32.38 -1.31
C ASP A 15 7.87 -32.05 -1.77
N ASN A 16 8.16 -32.17 -3.07
CA ASN A 16 9.49 -31.96 -3.63
C ASN A 16 9.65 -30.55 -4.22
N ILE A 17 10.71 -29.85 -3.79
CA ILE A 17 11.06 -28.48 -4.24
C ILE A 17 11.31 -28.41 -5.75
N GLN A 18 11.90 -29.45 -6.36
CA GLN A 18 12.12 -29.49 -7.81
C GLN A 18 10.79 -29.64 -8.58
N ASP A 19 9.90 -30.51 -8.12
CA ASP A 19 8.58 -30.70 -8.73
C ASP A 19 7.71 -29.45 -8.59
N LEU A 20 7.84 -28.70 -7.47
CA LEU A 20 7.24 -27.38 -7.29
C LEU A 20 7.68 -26.38 -8.36
N SER A 21 8.94 -26.39 -8.79
CA SER A 21 9.43 -25.51 -9.85
C SER A 21 8.84 -25.86 -11.23
N HIS A 22 8.65 -27.16 -11.51
CA HIS A 22 7.99 -27.63 -12.73
C HIS A 22 6.49 -27.32 -12.74
N VAL A 23 5.81 -27.48 -11.60
CA VAL A 23 4.40 -27.08 -11.44
C VAL A 23 4.24 -25.56 -11.57
N GLN A 24 5.14 -24.76 -11.01
CA GLN A 24 5.13 -23.30 -11.18
C GLN A 24 5.35 -22.90 -12.63
N THR A 25 6.33 -23.50 -13.31
CA THR A 25 6.58 -23.25 -14.74
C THR A 25 5.35 -23.61 -15.57
N ALA A 26 4.78 -24.81 -15.36
CA ALA A 26 3.58 -25.25 -16.06
C ALA A 26 2.37 -24.35 -15.74
N SER A 27 2.21 -23.90 -14.50
CA SER A 27 1.18 -22.95 -14.09
C SER A 27 1.37 -21.58 -14.74
N CYS A 28 2.62 -21.08 -14.85
CA CYS A 28 2.93 -19.82 -15.52
C CYS A 28 2.63 -19.93 -17.02
N THR A 29 3.05 -21.02 -17.67
CA THR A 29 2.74 -21.29 -19.08
C THR A 29 1.24 -21.44 -19.30
N PHE A 30 0.55 -22.16 -18.41
CA PHE A 30 -0.90 -22.31 -18.47
C PHE A 30 -1.60 -20.97 -18.27
N CYS A 31 -1.23 -20.17 -17.28
CA CYS A 31 -1.77 -18.83 -17.09
C CYS A 31 -1.49 -17.95 -18.31
N ALA A 32 -0.27 -17.94 -18.84
CA ALA A 32 0.11 -17.14 -20.01
C ALA A 32 -0.65 -17.56 -21.28
N ALA A 33 -0.94 -18.84 -21.47
CA ALA A 33 -1.63 -19.34 -22.66
C ALA A 33 -3.17 -19.32 -22.52
N ALA A 34 -3.68 -19.70 -21.35
CA ALA A 34 -5.10 -19.86 -21.11
C ALA A 34 -5.77 -18.55 -20.69
N MET A 35 -5.11 -17.67 -19.94
CA MET A 35 -5.73 -16.43 -19.46
C MET A 35 -6.08 -15.48 -20.60
N PRO A 36 -5.20 -15.16 -21.58
CA PRO A 36 -5.59 -14.27 -22.66
C PRO A 36 -6.77 -14.81 -23.46
N THR A 37 -6.80 -16.11 -23.75
CA THR A 37 -7.93 -16.75 -24.45
C THR A 37 -9.19 -16.76 -23.60
N ALA A 38 -9.08 -17.04 -22.30
CA ALA A 38 -10.22 -17.02 -21.38
C ALA A 38 -10.79 -15.60 -21.27
N PHE A 39 -9.97 -14.58 -21.04
CA PHE A 39 -10.41 -13.18 -20.99
C PHE A 39 -10.91 -12.63 -22.33
N ARG A 40 -10.37 -13.13 -23.45
CA ARG A 40 -10.85 -12.74 -24.78
C ARG A 40 -12.23 -13.32 -25.09
N ASN A 41 -12.48 -14.56 -24.67
CA ASN A 41 -13.74 -15.27 -24.93
C ASN A 41 -14.80 -14.96 -23.87
N LEU A 42 -14.39 -14.75 -22.63
CA LEU A 42 -15.22 -14.23 -21.56
C LEU A 42 -15.23 -12.72 -21.72
N SER A 43 -16.12 -12.19 -22.56
CA SER A 43 -16.51 -10.81 -22.38
C SER A 43 -17.06 -10.73 -20.95
N LEU A 44 -16.34 -10.04 -20.07
CA LEU A 44 -16.77 -9.79 -18.70
C LEU A 44 -17.27 -8.34 -18.60
N PRO A 45 -18.38 -7.96 -19.28
CA PRO A 45 -18.87 -6.58 -19.26
C PRO A 45 -19.31 -6.16 -17.86
N GLN A 46 -19.59 -7.11 -16.97
CA GLN A 46 -19.97 -6.89 -15.58
C GLN A 46 -18.79 -6.97 -14.60
N LEU A 47 -17.54 -7.03 -15.08
CA LEU A 47 -16.38 -7.04 -14.19
C LEU A 47 -16.15 -5.64 -13.62
N GLU A 48 -16.54 -5.45 -12.36
CA GLU A 48 -16.42 -4.18 -11.64
C GLU A 48 -15.16 -4.09 -10.78
N ALA A 49 -14.66 -5.23 -10.29
CA ALA A 49 -13.52 -5.29 -9.39
C ALA A 49 -12.56 -6.43 -9.77
N VAL A 50 -11.26 -6.18 -9.60
CA VAL A 50 -10.20 -7.17 -9.75
C VAL A 50 -9.33 -7.18 -8.50
N ASP A 51 -9.38 -8.28 -7.75
CA ASP A 51 -8.56 -8.48 -6.55
C ASP A 51 -7.52 -9.57 -6.79
N LEU A 52 -6.24 -9.19 -6.79
CA LEU A 52 -5.12 -10.10 -7.03
C LEU A 52 -4.24 -10.19 -5.80
N LYS A 53 -4.10 -11.39 -5.24
CA LYS A 53 -3.19 -11.67 -4.12
C LYS A 53 -2.06 -12.57 -4.59
N PHE A 54 -0.87 -12.01 -4.74
CA PHE A 54 0.27 -12.73 -5.34
C PHE A 54 0.97 -13.69 -4.37
N TYR A 55 0.99 -13.36 -3.07
CA TYR A 55 1.64 -14.19 -2.05
C TYR A 55 0.76 -14.31 -0.80
N SER A 56 0.79 -15.46 -0.13
CA SER A 56 -0.06 -15.75 1.03
C SER A 56 0.38 -14.98 2.29
N ARG A 57 1.70 -14.76 2.45
CA ARG A 57 2.32 -14.10 3.61
C ARG A 57 3.48 -13.18 3.20
N TYR A 58 3.69 -12.13 4.00
CA TYR A 58 4.80 -11.18 3.86
C TYR A 58 6.19 -11.79 4.12
N ARG A 59 6.29 -12.99 4.72
CA ARG A 59 7.55 -13.53 5.26
C ARG A 59 8.11 -14.75 4.50
N ASP A 60 7.43 -15.23 3.47
CA ASP A 60 7.91 -16.42 2.75
C ASP A 60 9.01 -16.04 1.74
N ARG A 61 10.26 -16.13 2.24
CA ARG A 61 11.45 -16.75 1.61
C ARG A 61 12.73 -15.94 1.85
N LEU A 62 13.41 -16.31 2.93
CA LEU A 62 14.85 -16.12 3.06
C LEU A 62 15.66 -17.11 2.20
N ASP A 63 15.05 -18.13 1.60
CA ASP A 63 15.84 -19.26 1.10
C ASP A 63 15.61 -19.69 -0.35
N SER A 64 16.78 -19.88 -0.97
CA SER A 64 17.19 -20.86 -1.99
C SER A 64 16.51 -20.82 -3.36
N GLY A 65 17.27 -20.35 -4.36
CA GLY A 65 17.13 -20.74 -5.76
C GLY A 65 16.99 -19.57 -6.71
N SER A 66 18.11 -19.14 -7.30
CA SER A 66 18.24 -18.11 -8.34
C SER A 66 17.64 -18.50 -9.71
N GLY A 67 16.55 -19.26 -9.72
CA GLY A 67 15.89 -19.63 -10.96
C GLY A 67 15.07 -18.46 -11.48
N ASP A 68 15.45 -17.94 -12.65
CA ASP A 68 14.76 -16.95 -13.52
C ASP A 68 13.35 -17.39 -13.97
N CYS A 69 12.65 -18.20 -13.18
CA CYS A 69 11.27 -18.52 -13.45
C CYS A 69 10.48 -17.22 -13.36
N LEU A 70 9.89 -16.80 -14.49
CA LEU A 70 8.95 -15.68 -14.56
C LEU A 70 8.01 -15.80 -13.38
N SER A 71 8.11 -14.84 -12.45
CA SER A 71 7.29 -14.87 -11.24
C SER A 71 5.82 -14.97 -11.68
N PRO A 72 5.00 -15.85 -11.07
CA PRO A 72 3.58 -15.96 -11.42
C PRO A 72 2.86 -14.60 -11.51
N GLN A 73 3.29 -13.64 -10.67
CA GLN A 73 2.89 -12.24 -10.74
C GLN A 73 3.08 -11.62 -12.13
N ALA A 74 4.28 -11.71 -12.72
CA ALA A 74 4.57 -11.14 -14.02
C ALA A 74 3.67 -11.75 -15.10
N CYS A 75 3.47 -13.08 -15.09
CA CYS A 75 2.58 -13.75 -16.04
C CYS A 75 1.11 -13.28 -15.92
N ILE A 76 0.60 -13.13 -14.70
CA ILE A 76 -0.76 -12.65 -14.45
C ILE A 76 -0.91 -11.20 -14.93
N LEU A 77 0.05 -10.33 -14.57
CA LEU A 77 0.01 -8.93 -14.99
C LEU A 77 0.11 -8.81 -16.52
N THR A 78 0.99 -9.57 -17.17
CA THR A 78 1.08 -9.62 -18.64
C THR A 78 -0.23 -10.08 -19.28
N ALA A 79 -0.89 -11.10 -18.73
CA ALA A 79 -2.17 -11.57 -19.24
C ALA A 79 -3.28 -10.51 -19.10
N LEU A 80 -3.32 -9.78 -17.98
CA LEU A 80 -4.25 -8.67 -17.78
C LEU A 80 -3.98 -7.53 -18.76
N THR A 81 -2.72 -7.14 -18.93
CA THR A 81 -2.31 -6.14 -19.92
C THR A 81 -2.74 -6.54 -21.32
N ALA A 82 -2.52 -7.79 -21.72
CA ALA A 82 -2.96 -8.31 -23.02
C ALA A 82 -4.50 -8.25 -23.16
N SER A 83 -5.24 -8.60 -22.11
CA SER A 83 -6.71 -8.50 -22.08
C SER A 83 -7.17 -7.05 -22.26
N PHE A 84 -6.60 -6.11 -21.50
CA PHE A 84 -6.95 -4.69 -21.58
C PHE A 84 -6.59 -4.07 -22.94
N SER A 85 -5.54 -4.58 -23.59
CA SER A 85 -5.14 -4.17 -24.94
C SER A 85 -6.17 -4.57 -26.00
N PHE A 86 -6.88 -5.69 -25.80
CA PHE A 86 -7.96 -6.11 -26.67
C PHE A 86 -9.26 -5.35 -26.36
N ARG A 87 -9.67 -5.37 -25.08
CA ARG A 87 -10.86 -4.66 -24.59
C ARG A 87 -10.80 -4.53 -23.07
N ALA A 88 -10.56 -3.32 -22.57
CA ALA A 88 -10.72 -3.02 -21.15
C ALA A 88 -12.18 -3.25 -20.72
N PRO A 89 -12.44 -3.87 -19.55
CA PRO A 89 -13.79 -4.00 -19.03
C PRO A 89 -14.36 -2.60 -18.74
N PRO A 90 -15.49 -2.22 -19.35
CA PRO A 90 -15.99 -0.84 -19.29
C PRO A 90 -16.45 -0.41 -17.89
N ASN A 91 -16.79 -1.38 -17.04
CA ASN A 91 -17.31 -1.15 -15.70
C ASN A 91 -16.25 -1.38 -14.60
N LEU A 92 -14.99 -1.64 -14.95
CA LEU A 92 -13.94 -1.88 -13.96
C LEU A 92 -13.60 -0.59 -13.21
N THR A 93 -14.04 -0.50 -11.96
CA THR A 93 -13.84 0.65 -11.08
C THR A 93 -12.88 0.35 -9.93
N SER A 94 -12.62 -0.92 -9.63
CA SER A 94 -11.76 -1.32 -8.51
C SER A 94 -10.62 -2.25 -8.93
N LEU A 95 -9.41 -1.94 -8.48
CA LEU A 95 -8.23 -2.80 -8.63
C LEU A 95 -7.46 -2.90 -7.31
N SER A 96 -7.28 -4.12 -6.83
CA SER A 96 -6.47 -4.42 -5.66
C SER A 96 -5.31 -5.35 -5.99
N LEU A 97 -4.10 -4.90 -5.71
CA LEU A 97 -2.86 -5.66 -5.89
C LEU A 97 -2.23 -5.93 -4.51
N TYR A 98 -2.50 -7.11 -3.97
CA TYR A 98 -2.01 -7.54 -2.66
C TYR A 98 -0.69 -8.29 -2.75
N ASN A 99 0.22 -7.92 -1.86
CA ASN A 99 1.56 -8.48 -1.73
C ASN A 99 2.35 -8.43 -3.05
N LEU A 100 2.24 -7.32 -3.78
CA LEU A 100 2.96 -7.09 -5.01
C LEU A 100 4.47 -7.04 -4.72
N ARG A 101 5.26 -7.85 -5.42
CA ARG A 101 6.72 -7.69 -5.45
C ARG A 101 7.10 -6.61 -6.44
N ILE A 102 8.09 -5.81 -6.10
CA ILE A 102 8.57 -4.69 -6.91
C ILE A 102 9.35 -5.10 -8.17
N SER A 103 9.72 -6.38 -8.28
CA SER A 103 10.36 -6.96 -9.47
C SER A 103 9.34 -7.24 -10.58
N ASN A 104 9.72 -7.03 -11.84
CA ASN A 104 8.95 -7.42 -13.04
C ASN A 104 7.57 -6.77 -13.15
N LEU A 105 7.51 -5.45 -12.93
CA LEU A 105 6.29 -4.65 -13.02
C LEU A 105 6.06 -3.99 -14.39
N SER A 106 6.91 -4.29 -15.38
CA SER A 106 6.79 -3.75 -16.74
C SER A 106 5.39 -3.91 -17.36
N PRO A 107 4.57 -4.96 -17.07
CA PRO A 107 3.22 -5.03 -17.64
C PRO A 107 2.30 -3.88 -17.23
N LEU A 108 2.52 -3.27 -16.06
CA LEU A 108 1.73 -2.12 -15.59
C LEU A 108 2.08 -0.83 -16.35
N GLU A 109 3.27 -0.73 -16.94
CA GLU A 109 3.71 0.44 -17.71
C GLU A 109 3.03 0.54 -19.08
N TYR A 110 2.40 -0.55 -19.54
CA TYR A 110 1.78 -0.57 -20.86
C TYR A 110 0.56 0.37 -20.93
N PRO A 111 0.39 1.13 -22.04
CA PRO A 111 -0.66 2.14 -22.16
C PRO A 111 -2.10 1.64 -21.88
N PRO A 112 -2.50 0.43 -22.28
CA PRO A 112 -3.84 -0.08 -21.97
C PRO A 112 -4.07 -0.26 -20.46
N PHE A 113 -3.05 -0.73 -19.73
CA PHE A 113 -3.13 -0.87 -18.28
C PHE A 113 -3.19 0.51 -17.60
N GLN A 114 -2.36 1.46 -18.07
CA GLN A 114 -2.37 2.85 -17.62
C GLN A 114 -3.73 3.54 -17.83
N THR A 115 -4.42 3.20 -18.92
CA THR A 115 -5.74 3.74 -19.21
C THR A 115 -6.76 3.27 -18.19
N VAL A 116 -6.75 1.98 -17.85
CA VAL A 116 -7.59 1.41 -16.78
C VAL A 116 -7.28 2.06 -15.44
N LEU A 117 -6.01 2.19 -15.06
CA LEU A 117 -5.63 2.80 -13.77
C LEU A 117 -6.20 4.21 -13.60
N LYS A 118 -6.28 5.01 -14.67
CA LYS A 118 -6.82 6.38 -14.64
C LYS A 118 -8.34 6.45 -14.47
N THR A 119 -9.06 5.37 -14.75
CA THR A 119 -10.53 5.31 -14.63
C THR A 119 -11.00 4.70 -13.32
N LEU A 120 -10.09 4.16 -12.50
CA LEU A 120 -10.44 3.52 -11.23
C LEU A 120 -11.01 4.52 -10.24
N GLN A 121 -12.00 4.06 -9.49
CA GLN A 121 -12.52 4.72 -8.30
C GLN A 121 -11.85 4.18 -7.03
N HIS A 122 -11.44 2.92 -7.04
CA HIS A 122 -10.79 2.25 -5.93
C HIS A 122 -9.45 1.66 -6.38
N LEU A 123 -8.37 2.08 -5.72
CA LEU A 123 -7.05 1.54 -5.96
C LEU A 123 -6.43 1.09 -4.64
N GLN A 124 -6.13 -0.20 -4.56
CA GLN A 124 -5.44 -0.78 -3.43
C GLN A 124 -4.12 -1.42 -3.85
N LEU A 125 -3.05 -1.01 -3.21
CA LEU A 125 -1.72 -1.48 -3.46
C LEU A 125 -1.08 -1.88 -2.13
N SER A 126 -0.69 -3.15 -2.01
CA SER A 126 0.14 -3.63 -0.92
C SER A 126 1.42 -4.21 -1.48
N VAL A 127 2.55 -3.65 -1.08
CA VAL A 127 3.87 -4.02 -1.60
C VAL A 127 4.65 -4.85 -0.59
N THR A 128 5.41 -5.82 -1.10
CA THR A 128 6.40 -6.56 -0.33
C THR A 128 7.79 -6.37 -0.91
N VAL A 129 8.81 -6.25 -0.05
CA VAL A 129 10.21 -6.10 -0.47
C VAL A 129 11.08 -7.19 0.14
N LYS A 130 11.98 -7.75 -0.67
CA LYS A 130 13.05 -8.60 -0.15
C LYS A 130 14.19 -7.71 0.33
N ALA A 131 14.90 -8.14 1.36
CA ALA A 131 16.08 -7.42 1.87
C ALA A 131 17.16 -7.16 0.81
N THR A 132 17.19 -7.96 -0.28
CA THR A 132 18.11 -7.81 -1.41
C THR A 132 17.68 -6.77 -2.44
N ASP A 133 16.41 -6.36 -2.46
CA ASP A 133 15.80 -5.60 -3.56
C ASP A 133 15.84 -4.08 -3.29
N THR A 134 16.86 -3.63 -2.61
CA THR A 134 17.01 -2.26 -2.10
C THR A 134 17.02 -1.19 -3.20
N LEU A 135 17.72 -1.42 -4.31
CA LEU A 135 17.72 -0.49 -5.44
C LEU A 135 16.35 -0.43 -6.12
N MET A 136 15.69 -1.58 -6.26
CA MET A 136 14.35 -1.65 -6.83
C MET A 136 13.32 -0.98 -5.93
N TRP A 137 13.54 -0.95 -4.62
CA TRP A 137 12.68 -0.27 -3.66
C TRP A 137 12.63 1.24 -3.88
N PHE A 138 13.80 1.88 -4.04
CA PHE A 138 13.88 3.31 -4.37
C PHE A 138 13.24 3.61 -5.72
N HIS A 139 13.58 2.82 -6.73
CA HIS A 139 13.00 2.98 -8.05
C HIS A 139 11.48 2.82 -7.99
N PHE A 140 10.99 1.83 -7.24
CA PHE A 140 9.57 1.59 -7.09
C PHE A 140 8.86 2.78 -6.46
N TRP A 141 9.26 3.23 -5.27
CA TRP A 141 8.54 4.28 -4.56
C TRP A 141 8.81 5.70 -5.07
N GLY A 142 10.01 5.97 -5.58
CA GLY A 142 10.39 7.29 -6.07
C GLY A 142 10.08 7.55 -7.53
N VAL A 143 10.05 6.49 -8.36
CA VAL A 143 9.84 6.62 -9.81
C VAL A 143 8.58 5.89 -10.23
N PHE A 144 8.55 4.57 -10.09
CA PHE A 144 7.49 3.75 -10.67
C PHE A 144 6.10 4.04 -10.08
N CYS A 145 5.95 4.02 -8.76
CA CYS A 145 4.65 4.18 -8.11
C CYS A 145 4.05 5.57 -8.40
N PRO A 146 4.76 6.70 -8.23
CA PRO A 146 4.20 8.02 -8.54
C PRO A 146 3.95 8.28 -10.03
N HIS A 147 4.71 7.66 -10.94
CA HIS A 147 4.58 7.97 -12.38
C HIS A 147 3.72 6.95 -13.14
N THR A 148 3.64 5.72 -12.65
CA THR A 148 2.97 4.60 -13.32
C THR A 148 1.72 4.15 -12.58
N ILE A 149 1.75 4.03 -11.25
CA ILE A 149 0.58 3.54 -10.49
C ILE A 149 -0.36 4.68 -10.09
N LEU A 150 0.21 5.80 -9.64
CA LEU A 150 -0.47 6.97 -9.12
C LEU A 150 -0.23 8.19 -10.02
N PRO A 151 -0.67 8.17 -11.29
CA PRO A 151 -0.52 9.33 -12.17
C PRO A 151 -1.04 10.60 -11.50
N LEU A 152 -0.36 11.72 -11.75
CA LEU A 152 -0.53 13.02 -11.07
C LEU A 152 -1.99 13.44 -10.83
N THR A 153 -2.90 13.09 -11.73
CA THR A 153 -4.32 13.38 -11.60
C THR A 153 -5.16 12.15 -11.93
N GLN A 154 -5.97 11.72 -10.96
CA GLN A 154 -7.00 10.69 -11.15
C GLN A 154 -8.33 11.23 -10.63
N PRO A 155 -9.14 11.88 -11.47
CA PRO A 155 -10.36 12.53 -11.02
C PRO A 155 -11.43 11.52 -10.58
N ALA A 156 -11.36 10.27 -11.03
CA ALA A 156 -12.31 9.25 -10.61
C ALA A 156 -11.99 8.63 -9.24
N LEU A 157 -10.75 8.78 -8.75
CA LEU A 157 -10.30 8.05 -7.57
C LEU A 157 -10.96 8.58 -6.30
N THR A 158 -11.69 7.70 -5.61
CA THR A 158 -12.39 7.98 -4.35
C THR A 158 -11.79 7.22 -3.18
N GLU A 159 -11.11 6.09 -3.44
CA GLU A 159 -10.46 5.29 -2.41
C GLU A 159 -9.04 4.93 -2.81
N LEU A 160 -8.09 5.23 -1.92
CA LEU A 160 -6.68 4.92 -2.10
C LEU A 160 -6.15 4.16 -0.88
N THR A 161 -5.57 2.98 -1.15
CA THR A 161 -4.85 2.21 -0.14
C THR A 161 -3.41 1.98 -0.56
N LEU A 162 -2.46 2.50 0.20
CA LEU A 162 -1.01 2.33 -0.01
C LEU A 162 -0.38 1.65 1.19
N HIS A 163 -0.15 0.36 1.05
CA HIS A 163 0.37 -0.49 2.10
C HIS A 163 1.74 -1.03 1.75
N SER A 164 2.55 -1.21 2.78
CA SER A 164 3.90 -1.67 2.65
C SER A 164 4.27 -2.58 3.83
N ASP A 165 5.13 -3.56 3.57
CA ASP A 165 5.71 -4.41 4.62
C ASP A 165 6.93 -3.79 5.31
N SER A 166 7.45 -2.70 4.75
CA SER A 166 8.59 -1.94 5.24
C SER A 166 8.24 -0.46 5.32
N HIS A 167 8.90 0.29 6.20
CA HIS A 167 8.66 1.73 6.32
C HIS A 167 9.08 2.47 5.04
N VAL A 168 8.17 3.29 4.50
CA VAL A 168 8.33 4.07 3.27
C VAL A 168 8.38 5.55 3.63
N GLY A 169 9.41 6.27 3.18
CA GLY A 169 9.62 7.68 3.54
C GLY A 169 10.53 8.40 2.55
N ALA A 170 11.16 9.49 2.97
CA ALA A 170 12.05 10.33 2.18
C ALA A 170 13.19 9.52 1.56
N SER A 171 13.72 8.55 2.30
CA SER A 171 14.75 7.66 1.77
C SER A 171 14.27 6.91 0.54
N SER A 172 12.99 6.49 0.46
CA SER A 172 12.46 5.76 -0.69
C SER A 172 12.22 6.63 -1.93
N GLY A 173 12.40 7.95 -1.84
CA GLY A 173 12.11 8.91 -2.91
C GLY A 173 10.62 9.19 -3.12
N LEU A 174 9.72 8.63 -2.29
CA LEU A 174 8.28 8.84 -2.40
C LEU A 174 7.95 10.31 -2.12
N SER A 175 7.08 10.90 -2.94
CA SER A 175 6.52 12.22 -2.68
C SER A 175 5.04 12.27 -3.06
N PHE A 176 4.23 12.85 -2.20
CA PHE A 176 2.81 13.15 -2.45
C PHE A 176 2.60 14.58 -2.94
N ALA A 177 3.64 15.40 -3.10
CA ALA A 177 3.50 16.82 -3.41
C ALA A 177 2.75 17.08 -4.73
N GLY A 178 2.91 16.21 -5.73
CA GLY A 178 2.26 16.33 -7.05
C GLY A 178 0.97 15.55 -7.23
N LEU A 179 0.53 14.76 -6.25
CA LEU A 179 -0.66 13.92 -6.38
C LEU A 179 -1.93 14.74 -6.10
N ASP A 180 -2.90 14.67 -7.00
CA ASP A 180 -4.20 15.35 -6.88
C ASP A 180 -5.37 14.39 -7.16
N PHE A 181 -6.19 14.18 -6.12
CA PHE A 181 -7.34 13.28 -6.12
C PHE A 181 -8.56 14.02 -5.56
N PRO A 182 -9.20 14.90 -6.35
CA PRO A 182 -10.19 15.87 -5.83
C PRO A 182 -11.43 15.22 -5.21
N HIS A 183 -11.69 13.94 -5.48
CA HIS A 183 -12.83 13.19 -4.95
C HIS A 183 -12.44 12.12 -3.93
N LEU A 184 -11.22 12.16 -3.40
CA LEU A 184 -10.73 11.16 -2.45
C LEU A 184 -11.52 11.24 -1.13
N CYS A 185 -12.21 10.14 -0.82
CA CYS A 185 -13.08 9.97 0.33
C CYS A 185 -12.51 8.97 1.35
N VAL A 186 -11.74 7.98 0.89
CA VAL A 186 -11.11 6.96 1.75
C VAL A 186 -9.62 6.91 1.49
N LEU A 187 -8.83 7.03 2.56
CA LEU A 187 -7.38 6.90 2.49
C LEU A 187 -6.89 5.91 3.56
N SER A 188 -6.16 4.88 3.14
CA SER A 188 -5.52 3.92 4.04
C SER A 188 -4.02 3.85 3.76
N LEU A 189 -3.22 4.24 4.74
CA LEU A 189 -1.76 4.25 4.66
C LEU A 189 -1.19 3.27 5.67
N CYS A 190 -0.28 2.40 5.22
CA CYS A 190 0.39 1.45 6.11
C CYS A 190 1.92 1.55 5.99
N LYS A 191 2.58 1.79 7.12
CA LYS A 191 4.04 1.97 7.26
C LYS A 191 4.59 3.15 6.44
N LEU A 192 3.87 4.26 6.44
CA LEU A 192 4.37 5.52 5.88
C LEU A 192 5.06 6.35 6.96
N VAL A 193 6.18 6.97 6.61
CA VAL A 193 6.92 7.89 7.46
C VAL A 193 6.52 9.33 7.09
N PHE A 194 6.07 10.08 8.09
CA PHE A 194 5.55 11.44 7.94
C PHE A 194 6.68 12.48 7.89
N GLU A 195 7.64 12.26 6.99
CA GLU A 195 8.71 13.21 6.70
C GLU A 195 8.19 14.42 5.91
N PRO A 196 8.65 15.65 6.22
CA PRO A 196 8.23 16.84 5.49
C PRO A 196 8.42 16.75 3.97
N SER A 197 9.52 16.15 3.51
CA SER A 197 9.84 15.98 2.08
C SER A 197 8.91 14.99 1.35
N VAL A 198 8.34 14.02 2.07
CA VAL A 198 7.37 13.07 1.52
C VAL A 198 6.02 13.76 1.31
N GLY A 199 5.67 14.71 2.18
CA GLY A 199 4.46 15.52 2.04
C GLY A 199 3.16 14.78 2.39
N VAL A 200 3.21 13.72 3.20
CA VAL A 200 2.03 12.94 3.61
C VAL A 200 0.98 13.80 4.31
N LYS A 201 1.39 14.60 5.30
CA LYS A 201 0.47 15.50 6.04
C LYS A 201 -0.20 16.53 5.11
N PRO A 202 0.56 17.33 4.32
CA PRO A 202 -0.06 18.22 3.35
C PRO A 202 -1.01 17.52 2.37
N PHE A 203 -0.67 16.31 1.91
CA PHE A 203 -1.54 15.52 1.05
C PHE A 203 -2.88 15.18 1.72
N ILE A 204 -2.86 14.66 2.95
CA ILE A 204 -4.08 14.38 3.72
C ILE A 204 -4.92 15.65 3.89
N LEU A 205 -4.29 16.77 4.25
CA LEU A 205 -4.97 18.04 4.47
C LEU A 205 -5.55 18.66 3.19
N ARG A 206 -5.05 18.35 1.99
CA ARG A 206 -5.73 18.80 0.75
C ARG A 206 -7.15 18.25 0.60
N HIS A 207 -7.46 17.15 1.28
CA HIS A 207 -8.76 16.49 1.25
C HIS A 207 -9.62 16.81 2.48
N THR A 208 -9.42 17.97 3.12
CA THR A 208 -10.18 18.43 4.31
C THR A 208 -11.71 18.27 4.17
N ALA A 209 -12.25 18.56 2.99
CA ALA A 209 -13.67 18.58 2.70
C ALA A 209 -14.23 17.28 2.11
N THR A 210 -13.38 16.35 1.66
CA THR A 210 -13.81 15.12 0.97
C THR A 210 -13.47 13.85 1.74
N LEU A 211 -12.40 13.85 2.53
CA LEU A 211 -11.91 12.66 3.20
C LEU A 211 -12.81 12.25 4.37
N ALA A 212 -13.69 11.29 4.11
CA ALA A 212 -14.65 10.74 5.07
C ALA A 212 -14.04 9.64 5.96
N ARG A 213 -13.06 8.89 5.46
CA ARG A 213 -12.37 7.82 6.20
C ARG A 213 -10.85 7.91 6.06
N LEU A 214 -10.16 7.83 7.19
CA LEU A 214 -8.71 7.82 7.28
C LEU A 214 -8.23 6.63 8.11
N GLU A 215 -7.30 5.87 7.56
CA GLU A 215 -6.62 4.78 8.26
C GLU A 215 -5.11 4.96 8.24
N LEU A 216 -4.50 4.94 9.41
CA LEU A 216 -3.06 5.04 9.60
C LEU A 216 -2.57 3.81 10.36
N ILE A 217 -1.90 2.90 9.66
CA ILE A 217 -1.48 1.60 10.18
C ILE A 217 0.03 1.57 10.26
N ALA A 218 0.59 1.46 11.45
CA ALA A 218 2.02 1.45 11.72
C ALA A 218 2.79 2.62 11.08
N CYS A 219 2.15 3.78 10.88
CA CYS A 219 2.81 4.99 10.40
C CYS A 219 3.70 5.60 11.49
N ARG A 220 4.74 6.32 11.09
CA ARG A 220 5.78 6.82 12.01
C ARG A 220 6.18 8.27 11.70
N LEU A 221 6.74 8.97 12.68
CA LEU A 221 7.44 10.23 12.47
C LEU A 221 8.96 9.99 12.43
N PRO A 222 9.69 10.66 11.53
CA PRO A 222 11.14 10.65 11.59
C PRO A 222 11.60 11.40 12.84
N VAL A 223 12.70 10.95 13.42
CA VAL A 223 13.42 11.70 14.46
C VAL A 223 14.86 11.83 14.02
N ASP A 224 15.44 13.01 14.24
CA ASP A 224 16.88 13.18 14.06
C ASP A 224 17.60 12.46 15.22
N PRO A 225 18.49 11.50 14.96
CA PRO A 225 19.24 10.82 16.02
C PRO A 225 20.07 11.76 16.90
N TRP A 226 20.32 12.99 16.44
CA TRP A 226 21.04 14.02 17.20
C TRP A 226 20.11 14.95 18.00
N ASP A 227 18.79 14.93 17.74
CA ASP A 227 17.77 15.76 18.41
C ASP A 227 16.96 14.93 19.41
N LEU A 228 17.66 14.30 20.35
CA LEU A 228 17.04 13.51 21.43
C LEU A 228 16.72 14.34 22.68
N GLU A 229 17.24 15.57 22.72
CA GLU A 229 16.95 16.50 23.79
C GLU A 229 15.48 16.93 23.72
N PRO A 230 14.83 17.22 24.86
CA PRO A 230 13.48 17.76 24.90
C PRO A 230 13.49 19.21 24.40
N HIS A 231 13.62 19.36 23.09
CA HIS A 231 13.46 20.62 22.41
C HIS A 231 12.05 20.70 21.82
N PRO A 232 11.48 21.90 21.68
CA PRO A 232 10.30 22.14 20.85
C PRO A 232 10.67 22.00 19.37
N GLY A 233 11.30 20.87 19.01
CA GLY A 233 11.68 20.50 17.67
C GLY A 233 10.47 20.30 16.77
N PRO A 234 10.71 20.07 15.46
CA PRO A 234 9.71 20.15 14.42
C PRO A 234 8.70 18.99 14.52
N GLY A 235 7.65 19.21 15.32
CA GLY A 235 6.38 18.48 15.30
C GLY A 235 6.39 17.04 15.81
N GLY A 236 5.82 16.83 17.00
CA GLY A 236 5.42 15.49 17.44
C GLY A 236 4.13 15.03 16.77
N TRP A 237 3.68 13.83 17.15
CA TRP A 237 2.41 13.32 16.65
C TRP A 237 1.24 14.14 17.20
N ASP A 238 1.36 14.63 18.43
CA ASP A 238 0.47 15.60 19.05
C ASP A 238 0.05 16.74 18.11
N LEU A 239 1.01 17.45 17.51
CA LEU A 239 0.72 18.55 16.58
C LEU A 239 0.06 18.09 15.27
N ASN A 240 0.32 16.86 14.83
CA ASN A 240 -0.34 16.31 13.64
C ASN A 240 -1.78 15.91 13.93
N TRP A 241 -2.03 15.29 15.08
CA TRP A 241 -3.36 14.92 15.54
C TRP A 241 -4.25 16.14 15.78
N ASP A 242 -3.74 17.16 16.46
CA ASP A 242 -4.49 18.40 16.68
C ASP A 242 -4.84 19.09 15.36
N CYS A 243 -3.89 19.15 14.42
CA CYS A 243 -4.10 19.70 13.09
C CYS A 243 -5.13 18.89 12.28
N PHE A 244 -5.04 17.56 12.26
CA PHE A 244 -6.04 16.71 11.58
C PHE A 244 -7.42 16.82 12.23
N ALA A 245 -7.49 16.88 13.56
CA ALA A 245 -8.74 17.09 14.28
C ALA A 245 -9.38 18.43 13.89
N ALA A 246 -8.61 19.50 13.81
CA ALA A 246 -9.12 20.82 13.42
C ALA A 246 -9.55 20.89 11.95
N GLU A 247 -8.74 20.36 11.03
CA GLU A 247 -8.87 20.66 9.60
C GLU A 247 -9.66 19.61 8.80
N LEU A 248 -9.65 18.32 9.18
CA LEU A 248 -10.35 17.26 8.44
C LEU A 248 -11.86 17.24 8.76
N THR A 249 -12.55 18.31 8.35
CA THR A 249 -13.96 18.58 8.70
C THR A 249 -14.94 17.52 8.20
N ALA A 250 -14.65 16.86 7.08
CA ALA A 250 -15.49 15.79 6.53
C ALA A 250 -15.24 14.40 7.15
N LEU A 251 -14.21 14.25 7.99
CA LEU A 251 -13.79 12.96 8.52
C LEU A 251 -14.76 12.42 9.57
N VAL A 252 -15.36 11.27 9.27
CA VAL A 252 -16.35 10.59 10.13
C VAL A 252 -15.90 9.19 10.57
N ALA A 253 -14.84 8.65 9.97
CA ALA A 253 -14.26 7.37 10.34
C ALA A 253 -12.73 7.46 10.45
N LEU A 254 -12.19 7.15 11.63
CA LEU A 254 -10.76 7.16 11.90
C LEU A 254 -10.33 5.80 12.46
N HIS A 255 -9.33 5.18 11.82
CA HIS A 255 -8.66 3.99 12.32
C HIS A 255 -7.16 4.25 12.44
N VAL A 256 -6.63 4.11 13.66
CA VAL A 256 -5.20 4.20 13.90
C VAL A 256 -4.75 2.91 14.58
N ASP A 257 -3.86 2.17 13.93
CA ASP A 257 -3.21 1.00 14.50
C ASP A 257 -1.72 1.29 14.64
N GLU A 258 -1.26 1.53 15.86
CA GLU A 258 0.13 1.89 16.09
C GLU A 258 1.06 0.66 16.23
N ARG A 259 0.49 -0.56 16.27
CA ARG A 259 1.23 -1.78 16.60
C ARG A 259 2.27 -2.12 15.54
N SER A 260 3.48 -2.40 15.99
CA SER A 260 4.51 -2.96 15.12
C SER A 260 4.23 -4.45 14.90
N ARG A 261 4.11 -4.87 13.64
CA ARG A 261 4.01 -6.31 13.29
C ARG A 261 5.32 -7.07 13.55
N LEU A 262 6.40 -6.37 13.89
CA LEU A 262 7.72 -6.97 14.10
C LEU A 262 7.99 -7.31 15.57
N SER A 263 7.27 -6.72 16.53
CA SER A 263 7.45 -7.02 17.96
C SER A 263 6.57 -8.19 18.39
N TRP A 264 6.94 -9.41 17.97
CA TRP A 264 6.27 -10.64 18.42
C TRP A 264 6.42 -10.86 19.93
N ASP A 265 7.50 -10.32 20.52
CA ASP A 265 7.88 -10.57 21.91
C ASP A 265 7.33 -9.54 22.91
N SER A 266 6.74 -8.44 22.45
CA SER A 266 6.16 -7.44 23.36
C SER A 266 4.99 -6.69 22.71
N PRO A 267 3.74 -7.14 22.90
CA PRO A 267 2.56 -6.49 22.34
C PRO A 267 2.27 -5.11 22.95
N SER A 268 2.98 -4.71 24.01
CA SER A 268 2.75 -3.46 24.74
C SER A 268 3.59 -2.27 24.26
N ILE A 269 4.65 -2.47 23.47
CA ILE A 269 5.52 -1.37 23.07
C ILE A 269 5.01 -0.78 21.75
N VAL A 270 4.57 0.49 21.82
CA VAL A 270 4.19 1.27 20.66
C VAL A 270 5.35 2.15 20.24
N TYR A 271 5.90 1.90 19.07
CA TYR A 271 6.92 2.75 18.46
C TYR A 271 6.24 3.78 17.56
N ARG A 272 6.27 5.05 17.94
CA ARG A 272 5.70 6.15 17.12
C ARG A 272 6.71 6.82 16.21
N TYR A 273 7.99 6.57 16.49
CA TYR A 273 9.10 7.28 15.93
C TYR A 273 10.07 6.31 15.27
N VAL A 274 10.81 6.83 14.30
CA VAL A 274 11.84 6.08 13.60
C VAL A 274 13.08 6.91 13.34
N PHE A 275 14.23 6.24 13.33
CA PHE A 275 15.46 6.78 12.76
C PHE A 275 15.70 6.23 11.35
N PRO A 276 16.27 7.02 10.43
CA PRO A 276 16.86 6.48 9.22
C PRO A 276 17.91 5.44 9.59
N ASN A 277 17.84 4.23 9.03
CA ASN A 277 18.88 3.24 9.26
C ASN A 277 20.09 3.58 8.36
N PRO A 278 21.28 3.88 8.91
CA PRO A 278 22.44 4.24 8.09
C PRO A 278 22.98 3.05 7.29
N THR A 279 22.65 1.82 7.69
CA THR A 279 23.19 0.58 7.10
C THR A 279 22.22 -0.14 6.17
N ARG A 280 20.93 0.23 6.21
CA ARG A 280 19.87 -0.45 5.46
C ARG A 280 18.86 0.55 4.98
N ILE A 281 18.14 0.17 3.94
CA ILE A 281 17.12 1.03 3.33
C ILE A 281 15.81 0.76 4.05
N SER A 282 15.81 1.22 5.29
CA SER A 282 14.76 0.97 6.27
C SER A 282 14.82 2.01 7.36
N TYR A 283 13.81 1.99 8.19
CA TYR A 283 13.72 2.81 9.37
C TYR A 283 13.85 1.91 10.59
N LEU A 284 14.62 2.34 11.59
CA LEU A 284 14.71 1.67 12.88
C LEU A 284 13.66 2.29 13.80
N GLU A 285 12.72 1.47 14.26
CA GLU A 285 11.75 1.87 15.27
C GLU A 285 12.48 2.22 16.57
N THR A 286 12.07 3.32 17.21
CA THR A 286 12.72 3.81 18.42
C THR A 286 11.73 4.25 19.48
N ASP A 287 12.15 4.07 20.73
CA ASP A 287 11.48 4.54 21.94
C ASP A 287 12.23 5.71 22.59
N ALA A 288 13.18 6.33 21.88
CA ALA A 288 14.01 7.40 22.40
C ALA A 288 13.21 8.63 22.88
N LEU A 289 12.01 8.85 22.33
CA LEU A 289 11.09 9.92 22.71
C LEU A 289 9.95 9.44 23.61
N LYS A 290 10.21 8.49 24.52
CA LYS A 290 9.22 7.99 25.49
C LYS A 290 8.49 9.10 26.24
N TRP A 291 9.15 10.21 26.53
CA TRP A 291 8.60 11.34 27.25
C TRP A 291 7.48 12.07 26.47
N ARG A 292 7.41 11.97 25.13
CA ARG A 292 6.33 12.54 24.30
C ARG A 292 5.08 11.68 24.23
N ILE A 293 5.21 10.38 24.52
CA ILE A 293 4.12 9.41 24.38
C ILE A 293 2.82 9.86 25.07
N PRO A 294 2.83 10.44 26.29
CA PRO A 294 1.60 10.91 26.93
C PRO A 294 0.87 12.01 26.15
N ALA A 295 1.60 13.01 25.62
CA ALA A 295 1.02 14.11 24.84
C ALA A 295 0.43 13.60 23.52
N ASP A 296 1.18 12.77 22.81
CA ASP A 296 0.72 12.13 21.58
C ASP A 296 -0.53 11.24 21.81
N ILE A 297 -0.60 10.49 22.94
CA ILE A 297 -1.79 9.69 23.30
C ILE A 297 -2.99 10.61 23.52
N ALA A 298 -2.81 11.67 24.31
CA ALA A 298 -3.89 12.60 24.64
C ALA A 298 -4.44 13.28 23.38
N ALA A 299 -3.57 13.72 22.48
CA ALA A 299 -3.96 14.32 21.20
C ALA A 299 -4.68 13.32 20.29
N LEU A 300 -4.20 12.07 20.19
CA LEU A 300 -4.89 11.03 19.42
C LEU A 300 -6.28 10.72 19.99
N GLN A 301 -6.44 10.66 21.32
CA GLN A 301 -7.74 10.48 21.96
C GLN A 301 -8.69 11.65 21.69
N CYS A 302 -8.18 12.89 21.73
CA CYS A 302 -8.93 14.08 21.34
C CYS A 302 -9.40 13.99 19.88
N PHE A 303 -8.52 13.57 18.97
CA PHE A 303 -8.85 13.37 17.57
C PHE A 303 -9.94 12.30 17.38
N HIS A 304 -9.81 11.13 18.02
CA HIS A 304 -10.87 10.10 18.00
C HIS A 304 -12.21 10.62 18.52
N THR A 305 -12.20 11.39 19.61
CA THR A 305 -13.42 11.99 20.18
C THR A 305 -14.08 12.95 19.19
N THR A 306 -13.26 13.79 18.54
CA THR A 306 -13.72 14.75 17.52
C THR A 306 -14.37 14.03 16.33
N VAL A 307 -13.74 12.98 15.80
CA VAL A 307 -14.29 12.18 14.69
C VAL A 307 -15.56 11.43 15.09
N ALA A 308 -15.61 10.88 16.31
CA ALA A 308 -16.81 10.21 16.81
C ALA A 308 -18.01 11.17 16.92
N ALA A 309 -17.79 12.40 17.37
CA ALA A 309 -18.82 13.44 17.41
C ALA A 309 -19.34 13.78 16.01
N ARG A 310 -18.45 13.91 15.01
CA ARG A 310 -18.84 14.13 13.60
C ARG A 310 -19.63 12.96 13.03
N SER A 311 -19.21 11.72 13.31
CA SER A 311 -19.91 10.50 12.88
C SER A 311 -21.35 10.43 13.40
N GLU A 312 -21.56 10.82 14.66
CA GLU A 312 -22.88 10.84 15.29
C GLU A 312 -23.77 11.93 14.65
N GLU A 313 -23.23 13.12 14.41
CA GLU A 313 -23.97 14.20 13.75
C GLU A 313 -24.38 13.80 12.32
N ALA A 314 -23.47 13.22 11.55
CA ALA A 314 -23.76 12.75 10.19
C ALA A 314 -24.91 11.71 10.18
N ARG A 315 -24.99 10.83 11.19
CA ARG A 315 -26.06 9.84 11.34
C ARG A 315 -27.43 10.42 11.70
N ARG A 316 -27.49 11.63 12.27
CA ARG A 316 -28.76 12.30 12.59
C ARG A 316 -29.37 13.02 11.40
N VAL A 317 -28.53 13.39 10.43
CA VAL A 317 -28.95 14.14 9.23
C VAL A 317 -29.38 13.20 8.10
N SER A 318 -28.93 11.93 8.11
CA SER A 318 -29.31 10.87 7.15
C SER A 318 -30.65 10.21 7.48
#